data_AF-A0A2U9T8N8-F1
#
_entry.id   AF-A0A2U9T8N8-F1
#
_cell.length_a   1.000
_cell.length_b   1.000
_cell.length_c   1.000
_cell.angle_alpha   90.00
_cell.angle_beta   90.00
_cell.angle_gamma   90.00
#
_symmetry.space_group_name_H-M   'P 1'
#
loop_
_entity.id
_entity.type
_entity.pdbx_description
1 polymer ?
#
loop_
_entity_poly.entity_id
_entity_poly.type
_entity_poly.pdbx_seq_one_letter_code
_entity_poly.pdbx_strand_id
1 'polypeptide(L)'
;MALLPLAGSVFAQARPITTYRGTVGDAPVELLLVHDWQLDGMGGYLFDEDRRTLLPLEKTPYTEGESLMINVLGDPRLPTSAIALRPFVPGAKSLRGRSIELRSRAQREVRLERVTRFSSDANDSYEGELLQGPSDARFHFRVHARKARGEHAGRVDAITVIDRASGEPVQVLDGLDLFFSGTDTLVLKDFNGDGIVDFSAMPMRADDPSRTGEHRHYFVYRQQAGGYGRDPQIEALAAQGALEFGSGGRVSLRPESGIDYRAGTIQWRHYRFVEPDRLELQSQSEERF
;
A
#
# COMPACT_ATOMS: atom_id res chain seq x y z
N MET A 1 5.18 -22.16 35.73
CA MET A 1 4.08 -21.31 35.21
C MET A 1 4.70 -20.06 34.64
N ALA A 2 4.94 -20.02 33.33
CA ALA A 2 5.42 -18.83 32.64
C ALA A 2 4.20 -18.10 32.07
N LEU A 3 4.02 -16.84 32.47
CA LEU A 3 3.05 -15.94 31.86
C LEU A 3 3.50 -15.67 30.41
N LEU A 4 2.74 -16.18 29.45
CA LEU A 4 2.81 -15.73 28.07
C LEU A 4 2.35 -14.27 28.02
N PRO A 5 3.13 -13.33 27.46
CA PRO A 5 2.62 -12.01 27.19
C PRO A 5 1.56 -12.17 26.10
N LEU A 6 0.32 -11.81 26.42
CA LEU A 6 -0.71 -11.49 25.42
C LEU A 6 -0.15 -10.35 24.57
N ALA A 7 0.40 -10.69 23.41
CA ALA A 7 0.71 -9.72 22.37
C ALA A 7 -0.62 -9.21 21.82
N GLY A 8 -1.23 -8.27 22.54
CA GLY A 8 -2.16 -7.35 21.91
C GLY A 8 -1.38 -6.65 20.81
N SER A 9 -1.75 -6.88 19.56
CA SER A 9 -1.20 -6.16 18.43
C SER A 9 -1.47 -4.68 18.65
N VAL A 10 -0.49 -3.97 19.20
CA VAL A 10 -0.46 -2.51 19.17
C VAL A 10 -0.50 -2.17 17.69
N PHE A 11 -1.60 -1.58 17.24
CA PHE A 11 -1.73 -1.14 15.86
C PHE A 11 -0.48 -0.37 15.49
N ALA A 12 0.25 -0.85 14.49
CA ALA A 12 1.18 0.01 13.78
C ALA A 12 0.31 1.12 13.18
N GLN A 13 0.23 2.25 13.90
CA GLN A 13 -0.57 3.39 13.46
C GLN A 13 -0.03 3.81 12.10
N ALA A 14 -0.94 3.93 11.12
CA ALA A 14 -0.57 4.47 9.82
C ALA A 14 0.09 5.84 10.05
N ARG A 15 1.29 6.00 9.50
CA ARG A 15 2.01 7.27 9.50
C ARG A 15 1.09 8.36 8.97
N PRO A 16 1.06 9.59 9.53
CA PRO A 16 0.25 10.66 8.98
C PRO A 16 0.58 10.86 7.51
N ILE A 17 -0.43 10.78 6.64
CA ILE A 17 -0.31 10.93 5.20
C ILE A 17 -1.15 12.12 4.78
N THR A 18 -0.62 12.97 3.92
CA THR A 18 -1.41 14.01 3.27
C THR A 18 -1.25 13.94 1.77
N THR A 19 -2.37 13.93 1.07
CA THR A 19 -2.43 14.01 -0.39
C THR A 19 -2.76 15.43 -0.83
N TYR A 20 -2.14 15.84 -1.92
CA TYR A 20 -2.31 17.14 -2.53
C TYR A 20 -2.47 16.97 -4.04
N ARG A 21 -3.26 17.84 -4.67
CA ARG A 21 -3.37 17.93 -6.13
C ARG A 21 -3.12 19.35 -6.60
N GLY A 22 -2.58 19.49 -7.80
CA GLY A 22 -2.32 20.78 -8.41
C GLY A 22 -1.30 20.65 -9.53
N THR A 23 -0.34 21.57 -9.60
CA THR A 23 0.58 21.64 -10.74
C THR A 23 2.04 21.81 -10.37
N VAL A 24 2.90 21.32 -11.27
CA VAL A 24 4.32 21.66 -11.38
C VAL A 24 4.54 22.32 -12.74
N GLY A 25 4.64 23.64 -12.77
CA GLY A 25 4.44 24.42 -13.99
C GLY A 25 2.99 24.26 -14.44
N ASP A 26 2.82 23.76 -15.66
CA ASP A 26 1.51 23.45 -16.24
C ASP A 26 1.13 21.96 -16.14
N ALA A 27 2.06 21.11 -15.66
CA ALA A 27 1.82 19.66 -15.58
C ALA A 27 0.97 19.34 -14.33
N PRO A 28 -0.17 18.64 -14.47
CA PRO A 28 -0.98 18.18 -13.35
C PRO A 28 -0.27 17.08 -12.56
N VAL A 29 -0.33 17.19 -11.24
CA VAL A 29 0.31 16.23 -10.33
C VAL A 29 -0.53 15.95 -9.10
N GLU A 30 -0.36 14.75 -8.56
CA GLU A 30 -0.73 14.39 -7.18
C GLU A 30 0.55 14.22 -6.35
N LEU A 31 0.67 14.95 -5.25
CA LEU A 31 1.77 14.82 -4.30
C LEU A 31 1.25 14.11 -3.05
N LEU A 32 1.90 13.02 -2.68
CA LEU A 32 1.68 12.35 -1.40
C LEU A 32 2.90 12.57 -0.50
N LEU A 33 2.64 13.09 0.70
CA LEU A 33 3.65 13.23 1.75
C LEU A 33 3.31 12.33 2.94
N VAL A 34 4.28 11.51 3.34
CA VAL A 34 4.22 10.66 4.53
C VAL A 34 5.16 11.21 5.59
N HIS A 35 4.63 11.45 6.79
CA HIS A 35 5.44 11.82 7.93
C HIS A 35 6.06 10.58 8.59
N ASP A 36 7.38 10.54 8.69
CA ASP A 36 8.12 9.46 9.33
C ASP A 36 8.69 9.93 10.67
N TRP A 37 7.97 9.60 11.74
CA TRP A 37 8.27 9.98 13.13
C TRP A 37 9.55 9.33 13.68
N GLN A 38 10.10 8.28 13.04
CA GLN A 38 11.30 7.63 13.54
C GLN A 38 12.58 8.40 13.19
N LEU A 39 12.56 9.18 12.11
CA LEU A 39 13.72 9.95 11.63
C LEU A 39 13.39 11.43 11.37
N ASP A 40 12.29 11.95 11.93
CA ASP A 40 11.81 13.33 11.76
C ASP A 40 11.85 13.82 10.30
N GLY A 41 11.28 12.99 9.40
CA GLY A 41 11.39 13.19 7.95
C GLY A 41 10.07 13.16 7.21
N MET A 42 10.10 13.72 6.01
CA MET A 42 9.05 13.58 5.00
C MET A 42 9.53 12.67 3.88
N GLY A 43 8.64 11.83 3.38
CA GLY A 43 8.83 11.03 2.17
C GLY A 43 7.52 10.90 1.40
N GLY A 44 7.44 9.94 0.49
CA GLY A 44 6.21 9.66 -0.27
C GLY A 44 6.49 9.57 -1.77
N TYR A 45 5.60 10.14 -2.58
CA TYR A 45 5.73 10.14 -4.03
C TYR A 45 5.10 11.37 -4.68
N LEU A 46 5.56 11.68 -5.88
CA LEU A 46 4.91 12.56 -6.83
C LEU A 46 4.34 11.70 -7.97
N PHE A 47 3.03 11.76 -8.20
CA PHE A 47 2.39 11.15 -9.35
C PHE A 47 2.24 12.18 -10.46
N ASP A 48 2.93 11.96 -11.57
CA ASP A 48 2.79 12.72 -12.81
C ASP A 48 1.52 12.21 -13.51
N GLU A 49 0.47 13.02 -13.57
CA GLU A 49 -0.83 12.58 -14.11
C GLU A 49 -0.81 12.41 -15.63
N ASP A 50 -0.01 13.19 -16.36
CA ASP A 50 0.11 13.07 -17.81
C ASP A 50 0.80 11.76 -18.20
N ARG A 51 1.93 11.48 -17.53
CA ARG A 51 2.74 10.28 -17.76
C ARG A 51 2.23 9.05 -17.01
N ARG A 52 1.36 9.25 -16.03
CA ARG A 52 0.81 8.22 -15.13
C ARG A 52 1.91 7.41 -14.47
N THR A 53 2.94 8.12 -14.02
CA THR A 53 4.12 7.56 -13.38
C THR A 53 4.23 8.06 -11.95
N LEU A 54 4.42 7.12 -11.04
CA LEU A 54 4.72 7.39 -9.65
C LEU A 54 6.24 7.55 -9.51
N LEU A 55 6.66 8.74 -9.10
CA LEU A 55 8.06 9.11 -8.86
C LEU A 55 8.29 9.14 -7.34
N PRO A 56 9.11 8.23 -6.79
CA PRO A 56 9.39 8.22 -5.36
C PRO A 56 10.05 9.52 -4.90
N LEU A 57 9.74 9.93 -3.67
CA LEU A 57 10.46 11.00 -3.01
C LEU A 57 11.55 10.43 -2.12
N GLU A 58 12.71 11.06 -2.11
CA GLU A 58 13.72 10.80 -1.10
C GLU A 58 13.16 11.11 0.29
N LYS A 59 13.54 10.31 1.28
CA LYS A 59 13.23 10.65 2.66
C LYS A 59 14.12 11.80 3.11
N THR A 60 13.53 12.94 3.45
CA THR A 60 14.26 14.17 3.79
C THR A 60 13.81 14.70 5.15
N PRO A 61 14.73 15.05 6.07
CA PRO A 61 14.40 15.78 7.28
C PRO A 61 13.67 17.10 6.99
N TYR A 62 12.85 17.57 7.93
CA TYR A 62 12.19 18.87 7.80
C TYR A 62 12.09 19.59 9.15
N THR A 63 11.98 20.91 9.09
CA THR A 63 11.66 21.77 10.23
C THR A 63 10.34 22.47 9.92
N GLU A 64 9.39 22.41 10.85
CA GLU A 64 8.09 23.07 10.67
C GLU A 64 8.26 24.60 10.51
N GLY A 65 7.55 25.18 9.53
CA GLY A 65 7.61 26.61 9.22
C GLY A 65 8.77 27.01 8.32
N GLU A 66 9.76 26.14 8.13
CA GLU A 66 10.88 26.35 7.20
C GLU A 66 10.56 25.81 5.80
N SER A 67 11.56 25.76 4.92
CA SER A 67 11.40 25.18 3.59
C SER A 67 11.61 23.67 3.66
N LEU A 68 10.67 22.87 3.11
CA LEU A 68 10.95 21.47 2.77
C LEU A 68 11.62 21.43 1.40
N MET A 69 12.80 20.83 1.31
CA MET A 69 13.50 20.56 0.05
C MET A 69 13.62 19.05 -0.10
N ILE A 70 12.85 18.45 -1.01
CA ILE A 70 12.76 17.00 -1.15
C ILE A 70 13.10 16.58 -2.58
N ASN A 71 13.99 15.61 -2.72
CA ASN A 71 14.37 15.10 -4.04
C ASN A 71 13.28 14.17 -4.59
N VAL A 72 12.99 14.33 -5.87
CA VAL A 72 12.21 13.40 -6.69
C VAL A 72 13.19 12.45 -7.36
N LEU A 73 12.99 11.15 -7.14
CA LEU A 73 13.84 10.10 -7.63
C LEU A 73 13.29 9.59 -8.98
N GLY A 74 14.14 9.66 -10.01
CA GLY A 74 13.86 9.04 -11.30
C GLY A 74 14.23 7.56 -11.32
N ASP A 75 14.40 6.99 -12.51
CA ASP A 75 14.97 5.66 -12.73
C ASP A 75 16.48 5.80 -13.05
N PRO A 76 17.44 5.16 -12.34
CA PRO A 76 17.33 4.09 -11.33
C PRO A 76 17.43 4.59 -9.87
N ARG A 77 16.42 5.32 -9.40
CA ARG A 77 16.36 5.97 -8.07
C ARG A 77 17.41 7.04 -7.82
N LEU A 78 17.89 7.69 -8.87
CA LEU A 78 18.75 8.85 -8.75
C LEU A 78 17.91 10.14 -8.71
N PRO A 79 18.30 11.15 -7.92
CA PRO A 79 17.63 12.45 -7.94
C PRO A 79 17.62 13.08 -9.34
N THR A 80 16.44 13.40 -9.85
CA THR A 80 16.26 14.09 -11.15
C THR A 80 15.81 15.54 -10.98
N SER A 81 15.00 15.80 -9.97
CA SER A 81 14.53 17.14 -9.60
C SER A 81 14.39 17.26 -8.09
N ALA A 82 14.36 18.48 -7.57
CA ALA A 82 14.01 18.75 -6.18
C ALA A 82 12.75 19.62 -6.10
N ILE A 83 11.84 19.33 -5.17
CA ILE A 83 10.69 20.17 -4.85
C ILE A 83 11.02 20.96 -3.58
N ALA A 84 11.05 22.28 -3.72
CA ALA A 84 11.23 23.24 -2.63
C ALA A 84 9.88 23.85 -2.26
N LEU A 85 9.30 23.49 -1.12
CA LEU A 85 8.04 24.02 -0.61
C LEU A 85 8.30 25.02 0.51
N ARG A 86 7.70 26.21 0.46
CA ARG A 86 7.95 27.27 1.44
C ARG A 86 6.76 28.21 1.65
N PRO A 87 6.39 28.52 2.91
CA PRO A 87 6.75 27.76 4.12
C PRO A 87 6.11 26.38 4.08
N PHE A 88 6.74 25.38 4.70
CA PHE A 88 6.22 24.04 4.81
C PHE A 88 5.73 23.76 6.23
N VAL A 89 4.48 23.30 6.33
CA VAL A 89 3.87 22.78 7.54
C VAL A 89 3.18 21.46 7.18
N PRO A 90 3.42 20.37 7.93
CA PRO A 90 2.74 19.10 7.69
C PRO A 90 1.23 19.26 7.62
N GLY A 91 0.62 18.76 6.55
CA GLY A 91 -0.83 18.83 6.40
C GLY A 91 -1.38 20.24 6.15
N ALA A 92 -0.56 21.23 5.74
CA ALA A 92 -1.06 22.56 5.34
C ALA A 92 -2.18 22.45 4.29
N LYS A 93 -3.11 23.41 4.25
CA LYS A 93 -4.21 23.42 3.28
C LYS A 93 -3.74 23.58 1.84
N SER A 94 -2.67 24.36 1.65
CA SER A 94 -2.04 24.57 0.36
C SER A 94 -0.52 24.54 0.52
N LEU A 95 0.16 24.10 -0.52
CA LEU A 95 1.62 24.13 -0.63
C LEU A 95 1.99 24.93 -1.86
N ARG A 96 2.97 25.82 -1.69
CA ARG A 96 3.54 26.63 -2.77
C ARG A 96 5.05 26.46 -2.76
N GLY A 97 5.64 26.55 -3.95
CA GLY A 97 7.06 26.26 -4.07
C GLY A 97 7.58 26.29 -5.49
N ARG A 98 8.69 25.58 -5.67
CA ARG A 98 9.36 25.43 -6.96
C ARG A 98 9.86 24.00 -7.13
N SER A 99 9.71 23.45 -8.32
CA SER A 99 10.43 22.27 -8.76
C SER A 99 11.67 22.73 -9.51
N ILE A 100 12.82 22.15 -9.20
CA ILE A 100 14.13 22.47 -9.76
C ILE A 100 14.66 21.22 -10.43
N GLU A 101 14.79 21.23 -11.76
CA GLU A 101 15.43 20.13 -12.48
C GLU A 101 16.95 20.19 -12.25
N LEU A 102 17.55 19.09 -11.82
CA LEU A 102 18.90 19.12 -11.25
C LEU A 102 20.00 19.29 -12.30
N ARG A 103 19.77 18.87 -13.56
CA ARG A 103 20.78 18.99 -14.62
C ARG A 103 20.80 20.39 -15.26
N SER A 104 19.64 20.87 -15.71
CA SER A 104 19.48 22.16 -16.40
C SER A 104 19.28 23.34 -15.46
N ARG A 105 18.94 23.09 -14.19
CA ARG A 105 18.52 24.11 -13.21
C ARG A 105 17.25 24.87 -13.59
N ALA A 106 16.51 24.39 -14.58
CA ALA A 106 15.20 24.93 -14.92
C ALA A 106 14.26 24.85 -13.71
N GLN A 107 13.51 25.93 -13.47
CA GLN A 107 12.59 26.02 -12.35
C GLN A 107 11.16 26.13 -12.84
N ARG A 108 10.25 25.41 -12.19
CA ARG A 108 8.82 25.48 -12.44
C ARG A 108 8.09 25.77 -11.14
N GLU A 109 7.06 26.58 -11.19
CA GLU A 109 6.26 26.89 -10.01
C GLU A 109 5.51 25.64 -9.53
N VAL A 110 5.36 25.48 -8.21
CA VAL A 110 4.56 24.43 -7.61
C VAL A 110 3.38 25.08 -6.88
N ARG A 111 2.18 24.63 -7.21
CA ARG A 111 0.92 25.05 -6.56
C ARG A 111 0.08 23.83 -6.31
N LEU A 112 -0.15 23.52 -5.03
CA LEU A 112 -0.86 22.32 -4.63
C LEU A 112 -1.88 22.66 -3.56
N GLU A 113 -3.06 22.06 -3.66
CA GLU A 113 -4.12 22.14 -2.67
C GLU A 113 -4.32 20.76 -2.03
N ARG A 114 -4.54 20.74 -0.71
CA ARG A 114 -4.72 19.51 0.04
C ARG A 114 -6.05 18.86 -0.35
N VAL A 115 -5.99 17.58 -0.69
CA VAL A 115 -7.17 16.76 -0.96
C VAL A 115 -7.62 16.09 0.33
N THR A 116 -6.79 15.20 0.89
CA THR A 116 -7.12 14.46 2.11
C THR A 116 -5.93 14.39 3.05
N ARG A 117 -6.19 14.45 4.36
CA ARG A 117 -5.21 14.16 5.41
C ARG A 117 -5.66 12.90 6.13
N PHE A 118 -4.92 11.81 5.94
CA PHE A 118 -5.13 10.55 6.63
C PHE A 118 -4.30 10.54 7.92
N SER A 119 -4.97 10.32 9.05
CA SER A 119 -4.39 10.44 10.38
C SER A 119 -4.87 9.32 11.30
N SER A 120 -3.98 8.81 12.15
CA SER A 120 -4.34 7.86 13.21
C SER A 120 -5.00 8.54 14.42
N ASP A 121 -4.95 9.87 14.54
CA ASP A 121 -5.55 10.60 15.67
C ASP A 121 -7.05 10.37 15.76
N ALA A 122 -7.55 9.88 16.90
CA ALA A 122 -8.96 9.56 17.10
C ALA A 122 -9.88 10.78 16.93
N ASN A 123 -9.38 12.00 17.10
CA ASN A 123 -10.16 13.23 16.91
C ASN A 123 -10.27 13.66 15.44
N ASP A 124 -9.40 13.12 14.58
CA ASP A 124 -9.42 13.38 13.15
C ASP A 124 -10.44 12.48 12.45
N SER A 125 -11.13 13.03 11.47
CA SER A 125 -11.98 12.31 10.51
C SER A 125 -11.50 12.57 9.10
N TYR A 126 -11.64 11.58 8.23
CA TYR A 126 -11.31 11.73 6.82
C TYR A 126 -12.19 10.84 5.94
N GLU A 127 -12.27 11.23 4.68
CA GLU A 127 -12.84 10.48 3.58
C GLU A 127 -12.06 10.89 2.33
N GLY A 128 -11.64 9.92 1.51
CA GLY A 128 -10.94 10.21 0.28
C GLY A 128 -10.17 9.04 -0.30
N GLU A 129 -9.62 9.28 -1.48
CA GLU A 129 -8.87 8.28 -2.21
C GLU A 129 -7.37 8.36 -1.94
N LEU A 130 -6.72 7.19 -1.91
CA LEU A 130 -5.28 7.06 -1.77
C LEU A 130 -4.74 6.12 -2.85
N LEU A 131 -3.91 6.64 -3.74
CA LEU A 131 -3.14 5.81 -4.67
C LEU A 131 -2.13 4.96 -3.87
N GLN A 132 -2.14 3.66 -4.11
CA GLN A 132 -1.26 2.69 -3.45
C GLN A 132 0.10 2.65 -4.13
N GLY A 133 1.14 2.31 -3.36
CA GLY A 133 2.54 2.26 -3.79
C GLY A 133 2.79 1.33 -4.97
N PRO A 134 3.99 1.37 -5.58
CA PRO A 134 4.20 1.11 -6.99
C PRO A 134 3.56 -0.20 -7.45
N SER A 135 2.59 -0.02 -8.33
CA SER A 135 1.89 -1.05 -9.06
C SER A 135 2.68 -1.47 -10.31
N ASP A 136 2.21 -2.51 -11.00
CA ASP A 136 2.92 -3.10 -12.15
C ASP A 136 2.91 -2.20 -13.40
N ALA A 137 3.25 -2.79 -14.55
CA ALA A 137 3.21 -2.10 -15.82
C ALA A 137 1.79 -1.73 -16.28
N ARG A 138 0.73 -2.37 -15.74
CA ARG A 138 -0.61 -2.35 -16.33
C ARG A 138 -1.63 -1.59 -15.49
N PHE A 139 -1.65 -1.75 -14.19
CA PHE A 139 -2.70 -1.20 -13.34
C PHE A 139 -2.16 -0.21 -12.31
N HIS A 140 -3.01 0.72 -11.89
CA HIS A 140 -2.88 1.50 -10.65
C HIS A 140 -4.04 1.13 -9.73
N PHE A 141 -3.80 1.15 -8.42
CA PHE A 141 -4.83 0.88 -7.42
C PHE A 141 -5.05 2.11 -6.54
N ARG A 142 -6.28 2.60 -6.49
CA ARG A 142 -6.72 3.58 -5.49
C ARG A 142 -7.62 2.90 -4.49
N VAL A 143 -7.37 3.15 -3.21
CA VAL A 143 -8.31 2.77 -2.15
C VAL A 143 -9.13 3.99 -1.77
N HIS A 144 -10.45 3.84 -1.66
CA HIS A 144 -11.27 4.82 -0.98
C HIS A 144 -11.27 4.48 0.51
N ALA A 145 -10.81 5.42 1.33
CA ALA A 145 -10.66 5.22 2.77
C ALA A 145 -11.42 6.27 3.55
N ARG A 146 -12.04 5.84 4.65
CA ARG A 146 -12.79 6.70 5.56
C ARG A 146 -12.53 6.37 7.02
N LYS A 147 -12.66 7.40 7.85
CA LYS A 147 -12.64 7.30 9.31
C LYS A 147 -13.52 8.39 9.92
N ALA A 148 -14.46 8.00 10.75
CA ALA A 148 -15.25 8.93 11.56
C ALA A 148 -14.50 9.37 12.82
N ARG A 149 -14.89 10.50 13.40
CA ARG A 149 -14.32 10.94 14.69
C ARG A 149 -14.65 9.93 15.78
N GLY A 150 -13.67 9.65 16.64
CA GLY A 150 -13.74 8.64 17.69
C GLY A 150 -13.33 7.23 17.23
N GLU A 151 -13.18 6.99 15.92
CA GLU A 151 -12.67 5.71 15.42
C GLU A 151 -11.14 5.65 15.51
N HIS A 152 -10.63 4.52 15.99
CA HIS A 152 -9.19 4.30 16.14
C HIS A 152 -8.50 3.88 14.84
N ALA A 153 -9.23 3.28 13.90
CA ALA A 153 -8.70 2.77 12.64
C ALA A 153 -9.55 3.29 11.47
N GLY A 154 -8.89 3.54 10.34
CA GLY A 154 -9.59 3.79 9.09
C GLY A 154 -10.04 2.51 8.43
N ARG A 155 -11.01 2.64 7.53
CA ARG A 155 -11.55 1.55 6.72
C ARG A 155 -11.44 1.86 5.26
N VAL A 156 -11.26 0.82 4.45
CA VAL A 156 -11.42 0.86 3.00
C VAL A 156 -12.71 0.15 2.63
N ASP A 157 -13.57 0.87 1.94
CA ASP A 157 -14.87 0.38 1.46
C ASP A 157 -14.94 0.22 -0.07
N ALA A 158 -13.98 0.81 -0.80
CA ALA A 158 -13.82 0.55 -2.22
C ALA A 158 -12.35 0.53 -2.67
N ILE A 159 -12.06 -0.27 -3.69
CA ILE A 159 -10.80 -0.28 -4.42
C ILE A 159 -11.11 -0.03 -5.90
N THR A 160 -10.53 1.02 -6.45
CA THR A 160 -10.60 1.34 -7.89
C THR A 160 -9.33 0.86 -8.58
N VAL A 161 -9.51 -0.01 -9.57
CA VAL A 161 -8.45 -0.49 -10.46
C VAL A 161 -8.48 0.36 -11.72
N ILE A 162 -7.35 0.98 -12.03
CA ILE A 162 -7.20 1.94 -13.12
C ILE A 162 -6.21 1.37 -14.12
N ASP A 163 -6.56 1.32 -15.40
CA ASP A 163 -5.61 0.95 -16.44
C ASP A 163 -4.61 2.09 -16.64
N ARG A 164 -3.32 1.77 -16.56
CA ARG A 164 -2.24 2.77 -16.62
C ARG A 164 -2.13 3.40 -18.00
N ALA A 165 -2.46 2.69 -19.08
CA ALA A 165 -2.32 3.23 -20.42
C ALA A 165 -3.45 4.22 -20.74
N SER A 166 -4.69 3.91 -20.34
CA SER A 166 -5.85 4.76 -20.60
C SER A 166 -6.08 5.81 -19.51
N GLY A 167 -5.67 5.54 -18.27
CA GLY A 167 -6.00 6.36 -17.09
C GLY A 167 -7.42 6.14 -16.58
N GLU A 168 -8.18 5.22 -17.19
CA GLU A 168 -9.58 4.99 -16.89
C GLU A 168 -9.78 3.86 -15.87
N PRO A 169 -10.80 3.96 -15.00
CA PRO A 169 -11.22 2.85 -14.17
C PRO A 169 -11.64 1.65 -15.03
N VAL A 170 -11.02 0.49 -14.81
CA VAL A 170 -11.40 -0.77 -15.46
C VAL A 170 -12.19 -1.69 -14.54
N GLN A 171 -12.11 -1.46 -13.23
CA GLN A 171 -12.90 -2.17 -12.23
C GLN A 171 -13.02 -1.34 -10.95
N VAL A 172 -14.17 -1.44 -10.29
CA VAL A 172 -14.38 -0.98 -8.92
C VAL A 172 -14.82 -2.17 -8.10
N LEU A 173 -14.11 -2.43 -7.01
CA LEU A 173 -14.48 -3.40 -5.99
C LEU A 173 -15.09 -2.63 -4.83
N ASP A 174 -16.39 -2.74 -4.64
CA ASP A 174 -17.18 -2.01 -3.66
C ASP A 174 -17.70 -2.92 -2.54
N GLY A 175 -18.30 -2.30 -1.51
CA GLY A 175 -18.86 -3.04 -0.37
C GLY A 175 -17.80 -3.74 0.49
N LEU A 176 -16.56 -3.25 0.46
CA LEU A 176 -15.46 -3.81 1.20
C LEU A 176 -15.48 -3.35 2.67
N ASP A 177 -14.87 -4.13 3.56
CA ASP A 177 -14.59 -3.71 4.94
C ASP A 177 -13.16 -4.14 5.29
N LEU A 178 -12.20 -3.35 4.83
CA LEU A 178 -10.77 -3.63 4.97
C LEU A 178 -10.12 -2.61 5.89
N PHE A 179 -9.08 -3.04 6.61
CA PHE A 179 -8.27 -2.17 7.44
C PHE A 179 -7.42 -1.24 6.58
N PHE A 180 -7.53 0.07 6.83
CA PHE A 180 -6.70 1.06 6.16
C PHE A 180 -5.37 1.25 6.88
N SER A 181 -4.28 0.98 6.17
CA SER A 181 -2.89 1.14 6.64
C SER A 181 -2.10 2.11 5.76
N GLY A 182 -2.74 3.18 5.29
CA GLY A 182 -2.07 4.16 4.44
C GLY A 182 -1.63 3.58 3.11
N THR A 183 -0.38 3.86 2.71
CA THR A 183 0.20 3.34 1.45
C THR A 183 0.49 1.85 1.46
N ASP A 184 0.42 1.21 2.65
CA ASP A 184 0.66 -0.23 2.85
C ASP A 184 -0.66 -1.01 3.00
N THR A 185 -1.79 -0.39 2.64
CA THR A 185 -3.11 -1.04 2.73
C THR A 185 -3.20 -2.26 1.82
N LEU A 186 -2.68 -2.14 0.59
CA LEU A 186 -2.58 -3.25 -0.35
C LEU A 186 -1.15 -3.81 -0.36
N VAL A 187 -1.03 -5.12 -0.19
CA VAL A 187 0.22 -5.84 -0.49
C VAL A 187 0.12 -6.36 -1.91
N LEU A 188 0.86 -5.72 -2.81
CA LEU A 188 0.87 -6.01 -4.24
C LEU A 188 1.90 -7.08 -4.58
N LYS A 189 1.49 -8.12 -5.30
CA LYS A 189 2.36 -9.22 -5.75
C LYS A 189 1.66 -10.07 -6.80
N ASP A 190 2.39 -10.65 -7.73
CA ASP A 190 1.87 -11.68 -8.64
C ASP A 190 1.76 -13.03 -7.87
N PHE A 191 0.55 -13.44 -7.51
CA PHE A 191 0.32 -14.67 -6.73
C PHE A 191 0.18 -15.90 -7.61
N ASN A 192 -0.44 -15.76 -8.78
CA ASN A 192 -0.74 -16.86 -9.70
C ASN A 192 0.37 -17.09 -10.75
N GLY A 193 1.34 -16.18 -10.85
CA GLY A 193 2.48 -16.27 -11.76
C GLY A 193 2.18 -15.88 -13.21
N ASP A 194 1.07 -15.17 -13.47
CA ASP A 194 0.67 -14.79 -14.83
C ASP A 194 1.31 -13.48 -15.32
N GLY A 195 2.12 -12.83 -14.47
CA GLY A 195 2.81 -11.58 -14.76
C GLY A 195 1.95 -10.34 -14.58
N ILE A 196 0.71 -10.47 -14.10
CA ILE A 196 -0.18 -9.38 -13.70
C ILE A 196 -0.16 -9.29 -12.18
N VAL A 197 -0.10 -8.07 -11.65
CA VAL A 197 -0.06 -7.91 -10.20
C VAL A 197 -1.41 -8.23 -9.57
N ASP A 198 -1.38 -9.08 -8.55
CA ASP A 198 -2.49 -9.32 -7.63
C ASP A 198 -2.31 -8.48 -6.36
N PHE A 199 -3.30 -8.51 -5.48
CA PHE A 199 -3.17 -7.84 -4.20
C PHE A 199 -3.86 -8.57 -3.07
N SER A 200 -3.34 -8.36 -1.86
CA SER A 200 -3.97 -8.81 -0.63
C SER A 200 -4.18 -7.65 0.34
N ALA A 201 -5.28 -7.71 1.08
CA ALA A 201 -5.65 -6.69 2.05
C ALA A 201 -6.14 -7.36 3.34
N MET A 202 -5.91 -6.69 4.47
CA MET A 202 -6.35 -7.18 5.77
C MET A 202 -7.82 -6.79 5.98
N PRO A 203 -8.77 -7.73 6.15
CA PRO A 203 -10.14 -7.38 6.47
C PRO A 203 -10.30 -6.85 7.89
N MET A 204 -11.37 -6.11 8.13
CA MET A 204 -11.86 -5.85 9.49
C MET A 204 -12.53 -7.11 10.05
N ARG A 205 -12.53 -7.27 11.38
CA ARG A 205 -13.31 -8.31 12.04
C ARG A 205 -14.79 -7.94 12.04
N ALA A 206 -15.63 -8.90 11.65
CA ALA A 206 -17.08 -8.73 11.66
C ALA A 206 -17.66 -8.57 13.07
N ASP A 207 -17.03 -9.19 14.08
CA ASP A 207 -17.46 -9.17 15.48
C ASP A 207 -16.85 -8.01 16.29
N ASP A 208 -15.71 -7.47 15.85
CA ASP A 208 -15.03 -6.35 16.48
C ASP A 208 -14.52 -5.35 15.43
N PRO A 209 -15.26 -4.24 15.21
CA PRO A 209 -14.91 -3.22 14.21
C PRO A 209 -13.62 -2.45 14.53
N SER A 210 -13.00 -2.69 15.68
CA SER A 210 -11.70 -2.12 16.03
C SER A 210 -10.53 -3.05 15.70
N ARG A 211 -10.78 -4.31 15.34
CA ARG A 211 -9.76 -5.34 15.12
C ARG A 211 -9.71 -5.79 13.68
N THR A 212 -8.53 -6.22 13.25
CA THR A 212 -8.35 -6.87 11.96
C THR A 212 -8.73 -8.35 12.02
N GLY A 213 -9.08 -8.92 10.87
CA GLY A 213 -9.22 -10.36 10.68
C GLY A 213 -7.94 -11.13 10.98
N GLU A 214 -8.05 -12.46 11.00
CA GLU A 214 -6.93 -13.36 11.29
C GLU A 214 -6.02 -13.56 10.09
N HIS A 215 -6.58 -13.49 8.88
CA HIS A 215 -5.86 -13.67 7.62
C HIS A 215 -6.32 -12.63 6.60
N ARG A 216 -5.45 -12.38 5.61
CA ARG A 216 -5.73 -11.45 4.51
C ARG A 216 -6.74 -12.03 3.53
N HIS A 217 -7.53 -11.16 2.91
CA HIS A 217 -8.24 -11.47 1.68
C HIS A 217 -7.28 -11.33 0.50
N TYR A 218 -7.39 -12.24 -0.48
CA TYR A 218 -6.52 -12.28 -1.66
C TYR A 218 -7.34 -12.07 -2.91
N PHE A 219 -6.98 -11.07 -3.71
CA PHE A 219 -7.69 -10.69 -4.93
C PHE A 219 -6.77 -10.96 -6.12
N VAL A 220 -7.17 -11.93 -6.95
CA VAL A 220 -6.39 -12.38 -8.11
C VAL A 220 -7.04 -11.90 -9.39
N TYR A 221 -6.24 -11.34 -10.30
CA TYR A 221 -6.72 -10.95 -11.62
C TYR A 221 -7.03 -12.18 -12.47
N ARG A 222 -8.22 -12.21 -13.07
CA ARG A 222 -8.62 -13.25 -14.02
C ARG A 222 -9.28 -12.61 -15.22
N GLN A 223 -8.57 -12.62 -16.35
CA GLN A 223 -9.09 -12.05 -17.60
C GLN A 223 -10.43 -12.68 -18.00
N GLN A 224 -10.59 -14.00 -17.83
CA GLN A 224 -11.83 -14.72 -18.16
C GLN A 224 -13.00 -14.35 -17.22
N ALA A 225 -12.71 -13.98 -15.98
CA ALA A 225 -13.71 -13.53 -15.01
C ALA A 225 -13.95 -12.01 -15.07
N GLY A 226 -13.30 -11.31 -15.99
CA GLY A 226 -13.48 -9.88 -16.20
C GLY A 226 -12.73 -8.95 -15.23
N GLY A 227 -11.82 -9.47 -14.39
CA GLY A 227 -11.04 -8.64 -13.48
C GLY A 227 -10.57 -9.36 -12.22
N TYR A 228 -10.31 -8.57 -11.17
CA TYR A 228 -9.94 -9.02 -9.84
C TYR A 228 -11.14 -9.62 -9.10
N GLY A 229 -10.90 -10.73 -8.41
CA GLY A 229 -11.87 -11.35 -7.52
C GLY A 229 -11.18 -12.11 -6.40
N ARG A 230 -11.90 -12.36 -5.31
CA ARG A 230 -11.38 -13.12 -4.16
C ARG A 230 -10.95 -14.53 -4.58
N ASP A 231 -9.84 -15.00 -4.04
CA ASP A 231 -9.33 -16.35 -4.26
C ASP A 231 -9.56 -17.23 -3.01
N PRO A 232 -10.59 -18.09 -3.02
CA PRO A 232 -10.90 -18.92 -1.86
C PRO A 232 -9.86 -20.00 -1.59
N GLN A 233 -9.06 -20.42 -2.59
CA GLN A 233 -8.03 -21.44 -2.40
C GLN A 233 -6.85 -20.85 -1.63
N ILE A 234 -6.37 -19.66 -2.00
CA ILE A 234 -5.32 -18.96 -1.26
C ILE A 234 -5.82 -18.61 0.15
N GLU A 235 -7.05 -18.11 0.28
CA GLU A 235 -7.62 -17.75 1.59
C GLU A 235 -7.74 -18.98 2.51
N ALA A 236 -8.15 -20.13 1.99
CA ALA A 236 -8.19 -21.38 2.75
C ALA A 236 -6.80 -21.84 3.23
N LEU A 237 -5.74 -21.58 2.44
CA LEU A 237 -4.36 -21.82 2.90
C LEU A 237 -3.91 -20.80 3.94
N ALA A 238 -4.23 -19.52 3.75
CA ALA A 238 -3.88 -18.44 4.68
C ALA A 238 -4.52 -18.63 6.06
N ALA A 239 -5.70 -19.25 6.13
CA ALA A 239 -6.35 -19.63 7.39
C ALA A 239 -5.60 -20.74 8.16
N GLN A 240 -4.66 -21.44 7.52
CA GLN A 240 -3.89 -22.53 8.15
C GLN A 240 -2.50 -22.07 8.62
N GLY A 241 -2.02 -20.93 8.15
CA GLY A 241 -0.76 -20.33 8.55
C GLY A 241 -0.17 -19.36 7.53
N ALA A 242 1.09 -19.01 7.74
CA ALA A 242 1.80 -18.03 6.92
C ALA A 242 2.05 -18.52 5.48
N LEU A 243 1.83 -17.64 4.51
CA LEU A 243 2.04 -17.91 3.09
C LEU A 243 3.28 -17.19 2.56
N GLU A 244 4.08 -17.91 1.78
CA GLU A 244 5.15 -17.34 0.97
C GLU A 244 4.88 -17.58 -0.52
N PHE A 245 4.84 -16.50 -1.28
CA PHE A 245 4.65 -16.56 -2.73
C PHE A 245 6.01 -16.52 -3.44
N GLY A 246 6.27 -17.49 -4.32
CA GLY A 246 7.45 -17.59 -5.16
C GLY A 246 7.15 -17.31 -6.63
N SER A 247 8.17 -17.41 -7.48
CA SER A 247 8.02 -17.24 -8.93
C SER A 247 7.15 -18.33 -9.57
N GLY A 248 6.49 -17.97 -10.68
CA GLY A 248 5.70 -18.89 -11.50
C GLY A 248 4.56 -19.57 -10.73
N GLY A 249 3.84 -18.78 -9.92
CA GLY A 249 2.61 -19.20 -9.23
C GLY A 249 2.84 -20.12 -8.04
N ARG A 250 4.06 -20.15 -7.46
CA ARG A 250 4.36 -20.99 -6.31
C ARG A 250 3.79 -20.38 -5.03
N VAL A 251 3.06 -21.16 -4.25
CA VAL A 251 2.55 -20.77 -2.92
C VAL A 251 3.04 -21.78 -1.89
N SER A 252 3.88 -21.36 -0.95
CA SER A 252 4.35 -22.18 0.15
C SER A 252 3.56 -21.83 1.42
N LEU A 253 3.03 -22.84 2.10
CA LEU A 253 2.34 -22.72 3.37
C LEU A 253 3.23 -23.22 4.50
N ARG A 254 3.53 -22.32 5.44
CA ARG A 254 4.08 -22.63 6.76
C ARG A 254 2.92 -22.74 7.76
N PRO A 255 2.57 -23.93 8.26
CA PRO A 255 1.45 -24.07 9.17
C PRO A 255 1.71 -23.37 10.51
N GLU A 256 0.67 -22.81 11.11
CA GLU A 256 0.72 -22.20 12.45
C GLU A 256 0.23 -23.14 13.55
N SER A 257 -0.45 -24.22 13.18
CA SER A 257 -0.92 -25.27 14.08
C SER A 257 -0.37 -26.64 13.69
N GLY A 258 -0.32 -27.57 14.64
CA GLY A 258 0.22 -28.92 14.40
C GLY A 258 1.74 -29.00 14.26
N ILE A 259 2.48 -27.99 14.75
CA ILE A 259 3.95 -27.99 14.78
C ILE A 259 4.45 -28.98 15.83
N ASP A 260 5.34 -29.90 15.43
CA ASP A 260 6.00 -30.83 16.36
C ASP A 260 7.23 -30.18 17.00
N TYR A 261 6.99 -29.43 18.07
CA TYR A 261 8.04 -28.82 18.87
C TYR A 261 8.96 -29.83 19.57
N ARG A 262 8.58 -31.11 19.67
CA ARG A 262 9.44 -32.15 20.27
C ARG A 262 10.43 -32.70 19.23
N ALA A 263 9.99 -32.82 17.99
CA ALA A 263 10.86 -33.17 16.88
C ALA A 263 11.76 -31.99 16.44
N GLY A 264 11.39 -30.75 16.79
CA GLY A 264 12.10 -29.55 16.36
C GLY A 264 11.94 -29.30 14.85
N THR A 265 10.78 -29.69 14.29
CA THR A 265 10.51 -29.64 12.85
C THR A 265 9.18 -28.97 12.53
N ILE A 266 9.16 -28.20 11.42
CA ILE A 266 7.96 -27.65 10.79
C ILE A 266 7.86 -28.22 9.37
N GLN A 267 6.72 -28.81 9.05
CA GLN A 267 6.45 -29.31 7.70
C GLN A 267 5.80 -28.23 6.84
N TRP A 268 6.52 -27.79 5.82
CA TRP A 268 6.01 -26.88 4.79
C TRP A 268 5.26 -27.64 3.71
N ARG A 269 4.21 -27.02 3.16
CA ARG A 269 3.47 -27.53 2.00
C ARG A 269 3.64 -26.57 0.83
N HIS A 270 4.06 -27.08 -0.32
CA HIS A 270 4.33 -26.26 -1.51
C HIS A 270 3.30 -26.54 -2.59
N TYR A 271 2.58 -25.51 -2.96
CA TYR A 271 1.55 -25.52 -3.99
C TYR A 271 1.99 -24.75 -5.22
N ARG A 272 1.30 -24.98 -6.33
CA ARG A 272 1.50 -24.22 -7.56
C ARG A 272 0.19 -24.02 -8.31
N PHE A 273 0.00 -22.82 -8.84
CA PHE A 273 -1.03 -22.57 -9.85
C PHE A 273 -0.66 -23.30 -11.14
N VAL A 274 -1.43 -24.34 -11.48
CA VAL A 274 -1.28 -25.07 -12.75
C VAL A 274 -2.22 -24.51 -13.83
N GLU A 275 -3.29 -23.86 -13.39
CA GLU A 275 -4.20 -23.02 -14.15
C GLU A 275 -4.48 -21.75 -13.30
N PRO A 276 -4.94 -20.62 -13.88
CA PRO A 276 -5.17 -19.36 -13.14
C PRO A 276 -6.16 -19.46 -11.96
N ASP A 277 -6.93 -20.53 -11.89
CA ASP A 277 -7.94 -20.83 -10.87
C ASP A 277 -7.72 -22.19 -10.19
N ARG A 278 -6.61 -22.88 -10.47
CA ARG A 278 -6.34 -24.21 -9.92
C ARG A 278 -4.98 -24.28 -9.24
N LEU A 279 -5.02 -24.40 -7.91
CA LEU A 279 -3.85 -24.56 -7.07
C LEU A 279 -3.67 -26.03 -6.67
N GLU A 280 -2.53 -26.61 -7.02
CA GLU A 280 -2.22 -28.03 -6.73
C GLU A 280 -1.03 -28.17 -5.79
N LEU A 281 -1.12 -29.10 -4.83
CA LEU A 281 0.02 -29.48 -3.99
C LEU A 281 1.08 -30.18 -4.84
N GLN A 282 2.29 -29.66 -4.82
CA GLN A 282 3.42 -30.19 -5.58
C GLN A 282 4.37 -31.00 -4.70
N SER A 283 4.68 -30.50 -3.51
CA SER A 283 5.66 -31.14 -2.62
C SER A 283 5.48 -30.69 -1.18
N GLN A 284 6.25 -31.32 -0.29
CA GLN A 284 6.38 -30.96 1.11
C GLN A 284 7.87 -30.88 1.45
N SER A 285 8.23 -30.02 2.39
CA SER A 285 9.59 -29.93 2.92
C SER A 285 9.59 -29.77 4.44
N GLU A 286 10.76 -29.91 5.06
CA GLU A 286 10.94 -29.83 6.50
C GLU A 286 11.93 -28.71 6.84
N GLU A 287 11.57 -27.85 7.78
CA GLU A 287 12.43 -26.85 8.41
C GLU A 287 12.75 -27.32 9.84
N ARG A 288 14.04 -27.28 10.23
CA ARG A 288 14.49 -27.64 11.59
C ARG A 288 14.81 -26.40 12.41
N PHE A 289 14.45 -26.41 13.70
CA PHE A 289 14.70 -25.31 14.65
C PHE A 289 14.92 -25.80 16.08
#